data_AF-A0A1X1RM92-F1
#
_entry.id   AF-A0A1X1RM92-F1
#
_cell.length_a   1.000
_cell.length_b   1.000
_cell.length_c   1.000
_cell.angle_alpha   90.00
_cell.angle_beta   90.00
_cell.angle_gamma   90.00
#
_symmetry.space_group_name_H-M   'P 1'
#
loop_
_entity.id
_entity.type
_entity.pdbx_description
1 polymer ?
#
loop_
_entity_poly.entity_id
_entity_poly.type
_entity_poly.pdbx_seq_one_letter_code
_entity_poly.pdbx_strand_id
1 'polypeptide(L)'
;MRWLDGASSPAKEGARFKGYNRWRRWLRWTMTCQVMTVDPGRELSWSTVRGGKEIVRWSYRLVPTNGGTEVTESFDAKSWPPDVRLFEDYVMRNRNEGRERAMRTTLERIKAAVEAEPQTQRR
;
A
#
# COMPACT_ATOMS: atom_id res chain seq x y z
N MET A 1 11.15 -5.85 1.91
CA MET A 1 10.09 -6.25 2.88
C MET A 1 10.40 -7.64 3.39
N ARG A 2 9.90 -8.01 4.57
CA ARG A 2 10.08 -9.37 5.13
C ARG A 2 8.74 -9.88 5.65
N TRP A 3 8.33 -11.07 5.22
CA TRP A 3 7.13 -11.72 5.76
C TRP A 3 7.33 -12.16 7.21
N LEU A 4 6.24 -12.13 7.98
CA LEU A 4 6.19 -12.55 9.38
C LEU A 4 5.27 -13.78 9.50
N ASP A 5 5.40 -14.52 10.61
CA ASP A 5 4.53 -15.65 10.97
C ASP A 5 4.44 -16.78 9.93
N GLY A 6 5.53 -17.02 9.20
CA GLY A 6 5.57 -18.08 8.18
C GLY A 6 4.80 -17.74 6.90
N ALA A 7 4.28 -16.51 6.76
CA ALA A 7 3.72 -16.07 5.48
C ALA A 7 4.83 -16.04 4.42
N SER A 8 4.48 -16.40 3.19
CA SER A 8 5.38 -16.36 2.03
C SER A 8 4.84 -15.47 0.90
N SER A 9 3.59 -15.00 1.02
CA SER A 9 2.87 -14.30 -0.03
C SER A 9 1.78 -13.39 0.55
N PRO A 10 1.43 -12.27 -0.13
CA PRO A 10 0.29 -11.44 0.24
C PRO A 10 -1.06 -12.12 -0.05
N ALA A 11 -1.06 -13.29 -0.72
CA ALA A 11 -2.28 -13.96 -1.19
C ALA A 11 -3.21 -14.50 -0.09
N LYS A 12 -2.98 -14.14 1.18
CA LYS A 12 -3.82 -14.56 2.31
C LYS A 12 -4.18 -13.37 3.18
N GLU A 13 -5.46 -13.22 3.45
CA GLU A 13 -5.98 -12.28 4.44
C GLU A 13 -5.37 -12.58 5.83
N GLY A 14 -5.03 -11.50 6.54
CA GLY A 14 -4.34 -11.57 7.84
C GLY A 14 -2.83 -11.82 7.75
N ALA A 15 -2.25 -12.06 6.56
CA ALA A 15 -0.81 -12.19 6.42
C ALA A 15 -0.09 -10.92 6.89
N ARG A 16 0.99 -11.07 7.67
CA ARG A 16 1.74 -9.95 8.21
C ARG A 16 3.11 -9.85 7.55
N PHE A 17 3.55 -8.62 7.31
CA PHE A 17 4.88 -8.35 6.79
C PHE A 17 5.46 -7.09 7.42
N LYS A 18 6.79 -7.04 7.51
CA LYS A 18 7.55 -5.87 7.92
C LYS A 18 7.92 -5.05 6.69
N GLY A 19 7.28 -3.89 6.56
CA GLY A 19 7.61 -2.86 5.59
C GLY A 19 8.82 -2.07 6.06
N TYR A 20 9.78 -1.84 5.17
CA TYR A 20 10.94 -0.99 5.43
C TYR A 20 10.70 0.30 4.68
N ASN A 21 10.45 1.39 5.41
CA ASN A 21 10.24 2.70 4.82
C ASN A 21 11.49 3.55 4.96
N ARG A 22 11.71 4.41 3.98
CA ARG A 22 12.82 5.37 3.94
C ARG A 22 12.27 6.72 3.54
N TRP A 23 12.55 7.74 4.33
CA TRP A 23 12.24 9.12 4.01
C TRP A 23 13.52 9.95 4.02
N ARG A 24 13.78 10.60 2.89
CA ARG A 24 15.06 11.26 2.62
C ARG A 24 16.24 10.32 2.91
N ARG A 25 17.47 10.84 2.96
CA ARG A 25 18.66 9.99 3.14
C ARG A 25 18.82 9.47 4.57
N TRP A 26 18.24 10.14 5.56
CA TRP A 26 18.52 9.94 6.99
C TRP A 26 17.42 9.24 7.79
N LEU A 27 16.16 9.22 7.34
CA LEU A 27 15.09 8.57 8.08
C LEU A 27 14.80 7.19 7.51
N ARG A 28 14.97 6.16 8.34
CA ARG A 28 14.60 4.78 8.03
C ARG A 28 13.78 4.27 9.20
N TRP A 29 12.63 3.67 8.91
CA TRP A 29 11.82 3.03 9.93
C TRP A 29 11.17 1.78 9.37
N THR A 30 10.71 0.92 10.27
CA THR A 30 9.99 -0.27 9.90
C THR A 30 8.59 -0.22 10.47
N MET A 31 7.60 -0.57 9.66
CA MET A 31 6.22 -0.72 10.09
C MET A 31 5.80 -2.17 9.88
N THR A 32 5.06 -2.72 10.84
CA THR A 32 4.35 -3.98 10.62
C THR A 32 3.10 -3.65 9.82
N CYS A 33 2.89 -4.36 8.72
CA CYS A 33 1.70 -4.31 7.90
C CYS A 33 0.97 -5.64 8.02
N GLN A 34 -0.36 -5.58 7.97
CA GLN A 34 -1.24 -6.73 7.95
C GLN A 34 -2.16 -6.62 6.74
N VAL A 35 -2.23 -7.67 5.95
CA VAL A 35 -3.16 -7.78 4.83
C VAL A 35 -4.58 -7.89 5.41
N MET A 36 -5.47 -7.01 4.96
CA MET A 36 -6.84 -6.91 5.44
C MET A 36 -7.82 -7.59 4.49
N THR A 37 -7.63 -7.42 3.18
CA THR A 37 -8.50 -8.01 2.14
C THR A 37 -7.65 -8.51 0.99
N VAL A 38 -7.96 -9.71 0.51
CA VAL A 38 -7.40 -10.28 -0.72
C VAL A 38 -8.55 -10.86 -1.54
N ASP A 39 -9.03 -10.07 -2.47
CA ASP A 39 -10.01 -10.48 -3.48
C ASP A 39 -9.35 -10.43 -4.86
N PRO A 40 -8.90 -11.58 -5.39
CA PRO A 40 -8.18 -11.64 -6.67
C PRO A 40 -8.94 -10.94 -7.80
N GLY A 41 -8.30 -9.93 -8.41
CA GLY A 41 -8.88 -9.17 -9.52
C GLY A 41 -9.91 -8.12 -9.12
N ARG A 42 -10.17 -7.91 -7.82
CA ARG A 42 -11.16 -6.93 -7.33
C ARG A 42 -10.61 -5.99 -6.28
N GLU A 43 -9.97 -6.51 -5.23
CA GLU A 43 -9.49 -5.67 -4.14
C GLU A 43 -8.29 -6.28 -3.41
N LEU A 44 -7.30 -5.45 -3.13
CA LEU A 44 -6.21 -5.78 -2.22
C LEU A 44 -6.06 -4.65 -1.22
N SER A 45 -6.16 -4.95 0.07
CA SER A 45 -5.96 -3.94 1.11
C SER A 45 -5.05 -4.43 2.23
N TRP A 46 -4.28 -3.51 2.80
CA TRP A 46 -3.45 -3.78 3.97
C TRP A 46 -3.40 -2.57 4.89
N SER A 47 -3.27 -2.84 6.18
CA SER A 47 -3.14 -1.82 7.21
C SER A 47 -1.75 -1.86 7.83
N THR A 48 -1.19 -0.69 8.09
CA THR A 48 -0.07 -0.54 9.01
C THR A 48 -0.59 -0.66 10.43
N VAL A 49 0.02 -1.54 11.22
CA VAL A 49 -0.42 -1.88 12.58
C VAL A 49 0.66 -1.50 13.59
N ARG A 50 0.27 -0.79 14.64
CA ARG A 50 1.14 -0.48 15.79
C ARG A 50 0.41 -0.77 17.09
N GLY A 51 1.01 -1.59 17.96
CA GLY A 51 0.39 -1.98 19.23
C GLY A 51 -0.98 -2.65 19.07
N GLY A 52 -1.19 -3.41 17.99
CA GLY A 52 -2.47 -4.06 17.69
C GLY A 52 -3.57 -3.16 17.11
N LYS A 53 -3.29 -1.87 16.87
CA LYS A 53 -4.24 -0.94 16.26
C LYS A 53 -3.86 -0.61 14.82
N GLU A 54 -4.86 -0.51 13.95
CA GLU A 54 -4.70 -0.01 12.59
C GLU A 54 -4.42 1.49 12.60
N ILE A 55 -3.33 1.89 11.96
CA ILE A 55 -2.91 3.30 11.86
C ILE A 55 -3.34 3.85 10.51
N VAL A 56 -2.87 3.23 9.43
CA VAL A 56 -3.21 3.60 8.05
C VAL A 56 -3.54 2.36 7.25
N ARG A 57 -4.68 2.38 6.56
CA ARG A 57 -5.10 1.42 5.56
C ARG A 57 -4.81 1.92 4.16
N TRP A 58 -4.22 1.04 3.36
CA TRP A 58 -4.01 1.21 1.94
C TRP A 58 -4.89 0.20 1.22
N SER A 59 -5.53 0.61 0.13
CA SER A 59 -6.36 -0.28 -0.68
C SER A 59 -6.18 -0.01 -2.16
N TYR A 60 -6.11 -1.08 -2.94
CA TYR A 60 -6.22 -1.06 -4.39
C TYR A 60 -7.52 -1.73 -4.77
N ARG A 61 -8.38 -1.00 -5.48
CA ARG A 61 -9.60 -1.54 -6.07
C ARG A 61 -9.44 -1.63 -7.58
N LEU A 62 -9.80 -2.77 -8.13
CA LEU A 62 -9.75 -3.07 -9.55
C LEU A 62 -11.19 -3.22 -10.04
N VAL A 63 -11.59 -2.32 -10.93
CA VAL A 63 -12.91 -2.33 -11.57
C VAL A 63 -12.72 -2.63 -13.05
N PRO A 64 -13.25 -3.75 -13.57
CA PRO A 64 -13.23 -4.02 -15.01
C PRO A 64 -13.97 -2.93 -15.79
N THR A 65 -13.37 -2.45 -16.87
CA THR A 65 -13.97 -1.45 -17.77
C THR A 65 -13.91 -1.94 -19.21
N ASN A 66 -14.65 -1.30 -20.12
CA ASN A 66 -14.57 -1.63 -21.55
C ASN A 66 -13.16 -1.33 -22.08
N GLY A 67 -12.40 -2.39 -22.33
CA GLY A 67 -11.03 -2.30 -22.86
C GLY A 67 -9.92 -2.27 -21.81
N GLY A 68 -10.22 -2.48 -20.52
CA GLY A 68 -9.17 -2.50 -19.50
C GLY A 68 -9.66 -2.74 -18.07
N THR A 69 -8.90 -2.22 -17.12
CA THR A 69 -9.22 -2.25 -15.68
C THR A 69 -8.87 -0.91 -15.10
N GLU A 70 -9.85 -0.27 -14.46
CA GLU A 70 -9.63 0.92 -13.65
C GLU A 70 -9.06 0.49 -12.30
N VAL A 71 -7.89 1.03 -11.96
CA VAL A 71 -7.22 0.75 -10.68
C VAL A 71 -7.26 2.00 -9.83
N THR A 72 -7.96 1.92 -8.70
CA THR A 72 -8.05 3.01 -7.71
C THR A 72 -7.17 2.68 -6.51
N GLU A 73 -6.16 3.50 -6.24
CA GLU A 73 -5.41 3.46 -4.99
C GLU A 73 -6.05 4.40 -3.96
N SER A 74 -6.29 3.93 -2.74
CA SER A 74 -6.82 4.74 -1.65
C SER A 74 -5.98 4.63 -0.39
N PHE A 75 -5.96 5.73 0.36
CA PHE A 75 -5.26 5.88 1.63
C PHE A 75 -6.27 6.36 2.67
N ASP A 76 -6.53 5.51 3.66
CA ASP A 76 -7.45 5.81 4.76
C ASP A 76 -6.68 5.73 6.07
N ALA A 77 -6.58 6.84 6.79
CA ALA A 77 -5.85 6.89 8.03
C ALA A 77 -6.82 6.67 9.21
N LYS A 78 -6.94 5.40 9.62
CA LYS A 78 -7.94 4.88 10.59
C LYS A 78 -7.76 5.42 12.00
N SER A 79 -6.53 5.48 12.48
CA SER A 79 -6.21 5.97 13.81
C SER A 79 -5.03 6.92 13.69
N TRP A 80 -5.27 8.19 14.04
CA TRP A 80 -4.23 9.20 14.21
C TRP A 80 -3.97 9.36 15.70
N PRO A 81 -3.23 8.43 16.36
CA PRO A 81 -2.78 8.72 17.70
C PRO A 81 -1.91 9.99 17.67
N PRO A 82 -1.93 10.81 18.73
CA PRO A 82 -1.34 12.16 18.73
C PRO A 82 0.14 12.18 18.31
N ASP A 83 0.88 11.11 18.60
CA ASP A 83 2.29 10.94 18.25
C ASP A 83 2.52 10.64 16.76
N VAL A 84 1.59 9.97 16.09
CA VAL A 84 1.60 9.77 14.63
C VAL A 84 1.26 11.08 13.92
N ARG A 85 0.27 11.83 14.45
CA ARG A 85 -0.06 13.17 13.96
C ARG A 85 1.10 14.13 14.14
N LEU A 86 1.78 14.10 15.31
CA LEU A 86 2.96 14.92 15.56
C LEU A 86 4.13 14.52 14.64
N PHE A 87 4.33 13.22 14.39
CA PHE A 87 5.34 12.76 13.43
C PHE A 87 5.02 13.22 12.00
N GLU A 88 3.75 13.18 11.59
CA GLU A 88 3.29 13.66 10.28
C GLU A 88 3.45 15.19 10.16
N ASP A 89 2.97 15.95 11.14
CA ASP A 89 3.04 17.41 11.14
C ASP A 89 4.48 17.95 11.30
N TYR A 90 5.33 17.29 12.09
CA TYR A 90 6.69 17.75 12.42
C TYR A 90 7.77 17.23 11.46
N VAL A 91 7.68 15.98 11.00
CA VAL A 91 8.70 15.36 10.13
C VAL A 91 8.31 15.41 8.65
N MET A 92 7.02 15.55 8.35
CA MET A 92 6.44 15.34 7.02
C MET A 92 5.62 16.54 6.50
N ARG A 93 6.03 17.77 6.83
CA ARG A 93 5.50 18.99 6.19
C ARG A 93 5.52 18.85 4.65
N ASN A 94 4.37 19.07 3.99
CA ASN A 94 4.09 18.89 2.55
C ASN A 94 3.96 17.44 2.01
N ARG A 95 3.74 16.45 2.89
CA ARG A 95 3.63 15.03 2.47
C ARG A 95 2.34 14.67 1.73
N ASN A 96 1.23 15.41 1.86
CA ASN A 96 0.01 15.08 1.12
C ASN A 96 0.21 15.19 -0.40
N GLU A 97 0.75 16.31 -0.89
CA GLU A 97 1.08 16.45 -2.32
C GLU A 97 2.19 15.49 -2.77
N GLY A 98 3.16 15.23 -1.90
CA GLY A 98 4.21 14.23 -2.17
C GLY A 98 3.65 12.81 -2.28
N ARG A 99 2.67 12.47 -1.45
CA ARG A 99 1.99 11.17 -1.41
C ARG A 99 1.10 11.01 -2.63
N GLU A 100 0.29 12.00 -2.99
CA GLU A 100 -0.53 11.94 -4.21
C GLU A 100 0.33 11.79 -5.47
N ARG A 101 1.44 12.54 -5.57
CA ARG A 101 2.40 12.37 -6.67
C ARG A 101 2.99 10.96 -6.68
N ALA A 102 3.40 10.44 -5.51
CA ALA A 102 3.96 9.11 -5.41
C ALA A 102 2.94 8.00 -5.75
N MET A 103 1.68 8.14 -5.32
CA MET A 103 0.57 7.24 -5.66
C MET A 103 0.35 7.26 -7.16
N ARG A 104 0.29 8.45 -7.78
CA ARG A 104 0.16 8.60 -9.23
C ARG A 104 1.31 7.92 -9.98
N THR A 105 2.55 8.19 -9.59
CA THR A 105 3.72 7.53 -10.19
C THR A 105 3.69 6.01 -10.01
N THR A 106 3.14 5.53 -8.90
CA THR A 106 2.98 4.09 -8.65
C THR A 106 1.96 3.48 -9.62
N LEU A 107 0.80 4.12 -9.78
CA LEU A 107 -0.22 3.70 -10.75
C LEU A 107 0.29 3.76 -12.20
N GLU A 108 1.02 4.81 -12.57
CA GLU A 108 1.65 4.93 -13.90
C GLU A 108 2.64 3.79 -14.16
N ARG A 109 3.46 3.42 -13.16
CA ARG A 109 4.40 2.30 -13.27
C ARG A 109 3.69 0.96 -13.36
N ILE A 110 2.61 0.77 -12.61
CA ILE A 110 1.77 -0.44 -12.70
C ILE A 110 1.20 -0.55 -14.12
N LYS A 111 0.63 0.54 -14.64
CA LYS A 111 0.11 0.58 -16.02
C LYS A 111 1.20 0.23 -17.04
N ALA A 112 2.35 0.89 -16.96
CA ALA A 112 3.46 0.65 -17.88
C ALA A 112 3.98 -0.80 -17.80
N ALA A 113 4.07 -1.39 -16.61
CA ALA A 113 4.50 -2.78 -16.44
C ALA A 113 3.51 -3.76 -17.08
N VAL A 114 2.20 -3.57 -16.85
CA VAL A 114 1.14 -4.42 -17.40
C VAL A 114 1.01 -4.26 -18.91
N GLU A 115 1.23 -3.06 -19.46
CA GLU A 115 1.19 -2.82 -20.90
C GLU A 115 2.46 -3.28 -21.63
N ALA A 116 3.60 -3.29 -20.94
CA ALA A 116 4.87 -3.78 -21.49
C ALA A 116 4.96 -5.31 -21.46
N GLU A 117 4.29 -5.98 -20.52
CA GLU A 117 4.08 -7.43 -20.59
C GLU A 117 3.12 -7.72 -21.76
N PRO A 118 3.54 -8.47 -22.79
CA PRO A 118 2.60 -8.94 -23.81
C PRO A 118 1.46 -9.65 -23.11
N GLN A 119 0.21 -9.37 -23.47
CA GLN A 119 -1.00 -10.00 -22.93
C GLN A 119 -1.05 -11.51 -23.28
N THR A 120 -0.07 -12.28 -22.82
CA THR A 120 0.12 -13.70 -23.07
C THR A 120 0.07 -14.43 -21.74
N GLN A 121 -1.03 -14.28 -21.01
CA GLN A 121 -1.44 -15.28 -20.03
C GLN A 121 -2.94 -15.20 -19.76
N ARG A 122 -3.72 -15.62 -20.75
CA ARG A 122 -5.06 -16.18 -20.56
C ARG A 122 -5.06 -17.57 -21.17
N ARG A 123 -4.98 -18.60 -20.33
CA ARG A 123 -5.43 -19.97 -20.60
C ARG A 123 -6.11 -20.50 -19.35
#